data_AF-A0A0G2J5I7-F1
#
_entry.id   AF-A0A0G2J5I7-F1
#
_cell.length_a   1.000
_cell.length_b   1.000
_cell.length_c   1.000
_cell.angle_alpha   90.00
_cell.angle_beta   90.00
_cell.angle_gamma   90.00
#
_symmetry.space_group_name_H-M   'P 1'
#
loop_
_entity.id
_entity.type
_entity.pdbx_description
1 polymer ?
#
loop_
_entity_poly.entity_id
_entity_poly.type
_entity_poly.pdbx_seq_one_letter_code
_entity_poly.pdbx_strand_id
1 'polypeptide(L)'
;MIQDQMKEQQNLVQSVQQNQQTLLRKTEDMEQSIKRMGRLQTVATAPPPRPRVVNEPQSTPRLRLSPADHLVQVLEQGGDRAALAQWPVVRVKITAASQNHIHRGDIAGIELEPAQGGASFLVFQVNGENLLVPNQETLGVFQRYQRGHTGLFVVKRQPSQPTPQVSKPARVQSQGKLWRVVEQGEVLIRG
;
A
#
# COMPACT_ATOMS: atom_id res chain seq x y z
N MET A 1 -26.95 -36.25 -21.66
CA MET A 1 -26.46 -34.98 -22.21
C MET A 1 -27.31 -33.78 -21.82
N ILE A 2 -28.60 -33.65 -22.23
CA ILE A 2 -29.42 -32.48 -21.80
C ILE A 2 -29.77 -32.53 -20.29
N GLN A 3 -30.04 -33.72 -19.73
CA GLN A 3 -30.36 -33.87 -18.30
C GLN A 3 -29.21 -33.50 -17.36
N ASP A 4 -27.95 -33.77 -17.77
CA ASP A 4 -26.77 -33.50 -16.96
C ASP A 4 -26.55 -31.98 -16.76
N GLN A 5 -26.66 -31.20 -17.84
CA GLN A 5 -26.60 -29.73 -17.78
C GLN A 5 -27.70 -29.11 -16.91
N MET A 6 -28.90 -29.70 -16.91
CA MET A 6 -29.99 -29.20 -16.06
C MET A 6 -29.72 -29.47 -14.58
N LYS A 7 -29.09 -30.60 -14.26
CA LYS A 7 -28.69 -30.98 -12.90
C LYS A 7 -27.52 -30.13 -12.39
N GLU A 8 -26.54 -29.82 -13.25
CA GLU A 8 -25.47 -28.86 -12.93
C GLU A 8 -26.01 -27.46 -12.65
N GLN A 9 -26.95 -26.95 -13.47
CA GLN A 9 -27.58 -25.65 -13.22
C GLN A 9 -28.36 -25.62 -11.89
N GLN A 10 -29.10 -26.68 -11.54
CA GLN A 10 -29.78 -26.76 -10.25
C GLN A 10 -28.78 -26.75 -9.07
N ASN A 11 -27.70 -27.52 -9.15
CA ASN A 11 -26.65 -27.53 -8.13
C ASN A 11 -25.99 -26.15 -7.98
N LEU A 12 -25.76 -25.43 -9.09
CA LEU A 12 -25.15 -24.10 -9.07
C LEU A 12 -26.06 -23.07 -8.39
N VAL A 13 -27.36 -23.06 -8.73
CA VAL A 13 -28.37 -22.18 -8.10
C VAL A 13 -28.48 -22.48 -6.60
N GLN A 14 -28.50 -23.75 -6.21
CA GLN A 14 -28.60 -24.16 -4.81
C GLN A 14 -27.35 -23.76 -4.01
N SER A 15 -26.15 -23.90 -4.58
CA SER A 15 -24.89 -23.43 -4.00
C SER A 15 -24.88 -21.90 -3.81
N VAL A 16 -25.34 -21.13 -4.80
CA VAL A 16 -25.44 -19.67 -4.72
C VAL A 16 -26.45 -19.22 -3.64
N GLN A 17 -27.54 -19.95 -3.45
CA GLN A 17 -28.50 -19.67 -2.36
C GLN A 17 -27.93 -20.01 -0.97
N GLN A 18 -27.25 -21.15 -0.80
CA GLN A 18 -26.60 -21.52 0.47
C GLN A 18 -25.49 -20.54 0.86
N ASN A 19 -24.69 -20.07 -0.10
CA ASN A 19 -23.65 -19.07 0.14
C ASN A 19 -24.25 -17.73 0.58
N GLN A 20 -25.36 -17.28 0.00
CA GLN A 20 -26.06 -16.07 0.43
C GLN A 20 -26.62 -16.18 1.86
N GLN A 21 -27.26 -17.30 2.22
CA GLN A 21 -27.72 -17.52 3.60
C GLN A 21 -26.56 -17.57 4.61
N THR A 22 -25.43 -18.15 4.21
CA THR A 22 -24.21 -18.21 5.04
C THR A 22 -23.59 -16.83 5.26
N LEU A 23 -23.59 -15.97 4.23
CA LEU A 23 -23.11 -14.59 4.33
C LEU A 23 -24.04 -13.76 5.24
N LEU A 24 -25.36 -13.86 5.08
CA LEU A 24 -26.34 -13.15 5.91
C LEU A 24 -26.16 -13.48 7.41
N ARG A 25 -26.06 -14.77 7.77
CA ARG A 25 -25.80 -15.17 9.17
C ARG A 25 -24.48 -14.60 9.73
N LYS A 26 -23.40 -14.61 8.93
CA LYS A 26 -22.12 -14.02 9.36
C LYS A 26 -22.21 -12.52 9.63
N THR A 27 -23.00 -11.78 8.85
CA THR A 27 -23.28 -10.36 9.15
C THR A 27 -24.10 -10.17 10.42
N GLU A 28 -25.10 -11.02 10.69
CA GLU A 28 -25.91 -10.96 11.91
C GLU A 28 -25.07 -11.25 13.18
N ASP A 29 -24.23 -12.28 13.15
CA ASP A 29 -23.29 -12.60 14.25
C ASP A 29 -22.31 -11.44 14.52
N MET A 30 -21.80 -10.81 13.45
CA MET A 30 -20.88 -9.68 13.58
C MET A 30 -21.56 -8.44 14.16
N GLU A 31 -22.81 -8.15 13.80
CA GLU A 31 -23.57 -7.03 14.37
C GLU A 31 -23.91 -7.26 15.85
N GLN A 32 -24.27 -8.49 16.24
CA GLN A 32 -24.52 -8.84 17.64
C GLN A 32 -23.26 -8.74 18.52
N SER A 33 -22.08 -9.06 17.97
CA SER A 33 -20.80 -8.89 18.67
C SER A 33 -20.52 -7.43 19.02
N ILE A 34 -20.73 -6.51 18.08
CA ILE A 34 -20.51 -5.06 18.28
C ILE A 34 -21.44 -4.52 19.38
N LYS A 35 -22.71 -4.94 19.42
CA LYS A 35 -23.68 -4.51 20.46
C LYS A 35 -23.31 -4.93 21.89
N ARG A 36 -22.46 -5.95 22.08
CA ARG A 36 -22.05 -6.42 23.42
C ARG A 36 -20.89 -5.64 24.05
N MET A 37 -20.10 -4.88 23.27
CA MET A 37 -18.94 -4.14 23.80
C MET A 37 -19.26 -2.74 24.38
N GLY A 38 -20.49 -2.24 24.23
CA GLY A 38 -20.83 -0.84 24.52
C GLY A 38 -21.36 -0.49 25.92
N ARG A 39 -21.28 -1.37 26.94
CA ARG A 39 -22.09 -1.19 28.18
C ARG A 39 -21.42 -1.53 29.53
N LEU A 40 -20.30 -0.88 29.86
CA LEU A 40 -19.71 -0.73 31.21
C LEU A 40 -18.92 0.60 31.23
N GLN A 41 -18.95 1.52 32.22
CA GLN A 41 -19.64 1.62 33.52
C GLN A 41 -19.74 3.10 33.97
N THR A 42 -20.66 3.38 34.91
CA THR A 42 -20.77 4.59 35.78
C THR A 42 -21.40 4.14 37.13
N VAL A 43 -21.48 4.91 38.23
CA VAL A 43 -21.26 6.34 38.57
C VAL A 43 -20.74 6.43 40.04
N ALA A 44 -20.14 7.57 40.44
CA ALA A 44 -20.15 8.12 41.83
C ALA A 44 -19.31 7.38 42.95
N THR A 45 -18.80 7.99 44.04
CA THR A 45 -18.89 9.36 44.62
C THR A 45 -17.77 9.67 45.67
N ALA A 46 -17.17 10.89 45.63
CA ALA A 46 -16.63 11.77 46.72
C ALA A 46 -15.66 11.23 47.83
N PRO A 47 -14.90 12.07 48.61
CA PRO A 47 -14.80 13.55 48.71
C PRO A 47 -13.35 14.13 48.49
N PRO A 48 -13.09 15.46 48.57
CA PRO A 48 -11.86 16.12 48.05
C PRO A 48 -10.75 16.35 49.12
N PRO A 49 -9.49 16.69 48.75
CA PRO A 49 -9.11 18.12 48.73
C PRO A 49 -7.92 18.58 47.84
N ARG A 50 -7.82 19.93 47.72
CA ARG A 50 -6.68 20.81 47.30
C ARG A 50 -6.41 21.01 45.79
N PRO A 51 -6.16 22.27 45.36
CA PRO A 51 -5.85 22.60 43.98
C PRO A 51 -4.39 22.21 43.67
N ARG A 52 -4.19 21.24 42.78
CA ARG A 52 -2.92 21.07 42.10
C ARG A 52 -3.01 21.69 40.72
N VAL A 53 -2.08 22.63 40.51
CA VAL A 53 -1.67 23.30 39.28
C VAL A 53 -2.13 22.59 38.01
N VAL A 54 -2.69 23.39 37.09
CA VAL A 54 -2.98 22.97 35.71
C VAL A 54 -1.68 22.47 35.07
N ASN A 55 -1.48 21.14 35.07
CA ASN A 55 -0.66 20.53 34.05
C ASN A 55 -1.50 20.53 32.78
N GLU A 56 -1.08 21.33 31.81
CA GLU A 56 -1.51 21.20 30.43
C GLU A 56 -1.47 19.72 30.00
N PRO A 57 -2.41 19.25 29.16
CA PRO A 57 -2.31 17.92 28.61
C PRO A 57 -0.99 17.82 27.84
N GLN A 58 -0.05 17.03 28.38
CA GLN A 58 1.22 16.75 27.72
C GLN A 58 0.92 16.29 26.30
N SER A 59 1.18 17.18 25.35
CA SER A 59 1.10 16.89 23.95
C SER A 59 2.26 15.97 23.63
N THR A 60 2.02 14.66 23.77
CA THR A 60 2.94 13.65 23.27
C THR A 60 3.23 14.00 21.82
N PRO A 61 4.50 14.24 21.45
CA PRO A 61 4.82 14.59 20.08
C PRO A 61 4.45 13.39 19.22
N ARG A 62 3.31 13.48 18.53
CA ARG A 62 2.99 12.58 17.42
C ARG A 62 4.09 12.80 16.40
N LEU A 63 5.09 11.92 16.41
CA LEU A 63 6.20 11.90 15.47
C LEU A 63 5.59 11.92 14.07
N ARG A 64 5.65 13.08 13.41
CA ARG A 64 5.20 13.22 12.03
C ARG A 64 6.21 12.47 11.17
N LEU A 65 5.81 11.27 10.74
CA LEU A 65 6.55 10.48 9.76
C LEU A 65 6.85 11.34 8.52
N SER A 66 8.01 11.12 7.89
CA SER A 66 8.27 11.75 6.61
C SER A 66 7.26 11.25 5.55
N PRO A 67 7.06 11.98 4.44
CA PRO A 67 6.16 11.52 3.38
C PRO A 67 6.55 10.14 2.83
N ALA A 68 7.85 9.86 2.75
CA ALA A 68 8.38 8.56 2.33
C ALA A 68 8.07 7.45 3.34
N ASP A 69 8.32 7.68 4.63
CA ASP A 69 8.07 6.67 5.68
C ASP A 69 6.57 6.39 5.83
N HIS A 70 5.74 7.41 5.69
CA HIS A 70 4.27 7.27 5.74
C HIS A 70 3.75 6.43 4.56
N LEU A 71 4.28 6.64 3.35
CA LEU A 71 3.94 5.80 2.19
C LEU A 71 4.39 4.35 2.39
N VAL A 72 5.62 4.12 2.88
CA VAL A 72 6.13 2.77 3.16
C VAL A 72 5.26 2.07 4.20
N GLN A 73 4.94 2.73 5.32
CA GLN A 73 4.09 2.17 6.37
C GLN A 73 2.71 1.74 5.85
N VAL A 74 2.08 2.55 5.00
CA VAL A 74 0.77 2.21 4.39
C VAL A 74 0.89 1.02 3.44
N LEU A 75 1.99 0.91 2.67
CA LEU A 75 2.25 -0.22 1.79
C LEU A 75 2.54 -1.52 2.56
N GLU A 76 3.31 -1.45 3.65
CA GLU A 76 3.61 -2.59 4.53
C GLU A 76 2.35 -3.13 5.23
N GLN A 77 1.38 -2.27 5.55
CA GLN A 77 0.07 -2.65 6.09
C GLN A 77 -0.89 -3.27 5.04
N GLY A 78 -0.35 -3.73 3.91
CA GLY A 78 -1.11 -4.33 2.80
C GLY A 78 -1.66 -3.32 1.80
N GLY A 79 -1.29 -2.04 1.90
CA GLY A 79 -1.79 -0.98 1.04
C GLY A 79 -3.26 -0.66 1.33
N ASP A 80 -3.56 -0.19 2.54
CA ASP A 80 -4.92 0.23 2.90
C ASP A 80 -5.47 1.18 1.84
N ARG A 81 -6.55 0.74 1.17
CA ARG A 81 -7.19 1.48 0.08
C ARG A 81 -7.72 2.82 0.55
N ALA A 82 -8.17 2.94 1.80
CA ALA A 82 -8.67 4.20 2.35
C ALA A 82 -7.54 5.21 2.61
N ALA A 83 -6.36 4.73 3.01
CA ALA A 83 -5.15 5.56 3.13
C ALA A 83 -4.60 5.96 1.75
N LEU A 84 -4.39 5.00 0.85
CA LEU A 84 -3.84 5.26 -0.49
C LEU A 84 -4.74 6.15 -1.35
N ALA A 85 -6.07 6.09 -1.20
CA ALA A 85 -7.01 6.95 -1.93
C ALA A 85 -6.94 8.44 -1.56
N GLN A 86 -6.24 8.80 -0.46
CA GLN A 86 -6.02 10.20 -0.07
C GLN A 86 -4.93 10.88 -0.90
N TRP A 87 -4.13 10.11 -1.64
CA TRP A 87 -3.00 10.63 -2.42
C TRP A 87 -3.26 10.52 -3.92
N PRO A 88 -3.09 11.62 -4.69
CA PRO A 88 -3.06 11.55 -6.14
C PRO A 88 -2.02 10.53 -6.61
N VAL A 89 -2.44 9.64 -7.53
CA VAL A 89 -1.57 8.59 -8.08
C VAL A 89 -1.53 8.66 -9.59
N VAL A 90 -0.32 8.64 -10.16
CA VAL A 90 -0.09 8.58 -11.61
C VAL A 90 0.59 7.26 -11.94
N ARG A 91 -0.01 6.49 -12.85
CA ARG A 91 0.59 5.26 -13.39
C ARG A 91 1.62 5.64 -14.45
N VAL A 92 2.86 5.17 -14.31
CA VAL A 92 3.96 5.53 -15.21
C VAL A 92 4.77 4.31 -15.66
N LYS A 93 5.48 4.46 -16.77
CA LYS A 93 6.50 3.52 -17.27
C LYS A 93 7.75 4.29 -17.70
N ILE A 94 8.87 3.58 -17.81
CA ILE A 94 10.13 4.15 -18.33
C ILE A 94 9.96 4.50 -19.82
N THR A 95 10.44 5.68 -20.24
CA THR A 95 10.42 6.07 -21.66
C THR A 95 11.33 5.16 -22.50
N ALA A 96 11.07 5.06 -23.81
CA ALA A 96 11.93 4.27 -24.70
C ALA A 96 13.39 4.77 -24.72
N ALA A 97 13.60 6.09 -24.60
CA ALA A 97 14.93 6.69 -24.53
C ALA A 97 15.69 6.28 -23.25
N SER A 98 15.03 6.32 -22.09
CA SER A 98 15.66 6.03 -20.79
C SER A 98 15.99 4.56 -20.55
N GLN A 99 15.49 3.62 -21.36
CA GLN A 99 15.90 2.22 -21.31
C GLN A 99 17.43 2.06 -21.49
N ASN A 100 18.04 2.88 -22.35
CA ASN A 100 19.49 2.84 -22.58
C ASN A 100 20.30 3.40 -21.39
N HIS A 101 19.75 4.34 -20.63
CA HIS A 101 20.37 4.88 -19.42
C HIS A 101 20.40 3.84 -18.30
N ILE A 102 19.29 3.11 -18.10
CA ILE A 102 19.19 1.99 -17.15
C ILE A 102 20.24 0.91 -17.43
N HIS A 103 20.42 0.53 -18.70
CA HIS A 103 21.45 -0.45 -19.09
C HIS A 103 22.89 -0.01 -18.79
N ARG A 104 23.14 1.30 -18.73
CA ARG A 104 24.45 1.90 -18.42
C ARG A 104 24.61 2.26 -16.93
N GLY A 105 23.55 2.13 -16.12
CA GLY A 105 23.54 2.54 -14.72
C GLY A 105 23.45 4.05 -14.48
N ASP A 106 23.20 4.85 -15.52
CA ASP A 106 22.99 6.30 -15.39
C ASP A 106 21.56 6.60 -14.94
N ILE A 107 21.42 7.26 -13.79
CA ILE A 107 20.13 7.63 -13.21
C ILE A 107 19.68 9.06 -13.58
N ALA A 108 20.61 9.95 -13.93
CA ALA A 108 20.31 11.37 -14.15
C ALA A 108 19.53 11.62 -15.46
N GLY A 109 19.56 10.65 -16.38
CA GLY A 109 18.77 10.60 -17.62
C GLY A 109 17.53 9.69 -17.58
N ILE A 110 17.11 9.18 -16.41
CA ILE A 110 15.90 8.33 -16.36
C ILE A 110 14.64 9.20 -16.26
N GLU A 111 13.82 9.10 -17.30
CA GLU A 111 12.53 9.76 -17.47
C GLU A 111 11.43 8.70 -17.56
N LEU A 112 10.26 9.04 -17.02
CA LEU A 112 9.07 8.20 -16.99
C LEU A 112 7.90 8.95 -17.62
N GLU A 113 7.09 8.26 -18.42
CA GLU A 113 5.88 8.81 -19.04
C GLU A 113 4.61 8.22 -18.41
N PRO A 114 3.52 9.00 -18.27
CA PRO A 114 2.21 8.50 -17.89
C PRO A 114 1.71 7.40 -18.83
N ALA A 115 1.14 6.34 -18.28
CA ALA A 115 0.68 5.18 -19.05
C ALA A 115 -0.58 4.54 -18.45
N GLN A 116 -1.61 4.33 -19.30
CA GLN A 116 -2.83 3.63 -18.89
C GLN A 116 -2.69 2.10 -18.93
N GLY A 117 -1.83 1.56 -19.80
CA GLY A 117 -1.47 0.14 -19.89
C GLY A 117 0.05 -0.04 -19.84
N GLY A 118 0.52 -1.19 -19.35
CA GLY A 118 1.96 -1.49 -19.24
C GLY A 118 2.72 -0.63 -18.22
N ALA A 119 2.03 0.10 -17.35
CA ALA A 119 2.64 0.91 -16.30
C ALA A 119 3.20 0.03 -15.17
N SER A 120 4.53 -0.04 -15.08
CA SER A 120 5.28 -0.80 -14.06
C SER A 120 5.37 -0.07 -12.71
N PHE A 121 5.18 1.25 -12.68
CA PHE A 121 5.36 2.07 -11.48
C PHE A 121 4.18 3.00 -11.22
N LEU A 122 4.10 3.45 -9.97
CA LEU A 122 3.12 4.41 -9.46
C LEU A 122 3.88 5.60 -8.86
N VAL A 123 3.50 6.82 -9.24
CA VAL A 123 3.93 8.06 -8.57
C VAL A 123 2.80 8.50 -7.65
N PHE A 124 3.05 8.50 -6.34
CA PHE A 124 2.14 9.05 -5.33
C PHE A 124 2.57 10.47 -4.97
N GLN A 125 1.61 11.39 -4.87
CA GLN A 125 1.85 12.74 -4.35
C GLN A 125 1.51 12.79 -2.85
N VAL A 126 2.52 12.72 -1.98
CA VAL A 126 2.38 12.66 -0.52
C VAL A 126 2.95 13.93 0.09
N ASN A 127 2.09 14.75 0.72
CA ASN A 127 2.48 16.00 1.39
C ASN A 127 3.37 16.95 0.55
N GLY A 128 3.19 16.95 -0.79
CA GLY A 128 3.97 17.77 -1.73
C GLY A 128 5.19 17.07 -2.35
N GLU A 129 5.59 15.89 -1.85
CA GLU A 129 6.62 15.06 -2.46
C GLU A 129 6.02 14.10 -3.50
N ASN A 130 6.76 13.84 -4.59
CA ASN A 130 6.37 12.86 -5.60
C ASN A 130 7.23 11.61 -5.44
N LEU A 131 6.59 10.53 -4.98
CA LEU A 131 7.23 9.29 -4.55
C LEU A 131 6.88 8.17 -5.52
N LEU A 132 7.90 7.61 -6.15
CA LEU A 132 7.80 6.53 -7.12
C LEU A 132 7.98 5.18 -6.42
N VAL A 133 7.04 4.26 -6.67
CA VAL A 133 7.10 2.87 -6.21
C VAL A 133 6.79 1.89 -7.36
N PRO A 134 7.40 0.70 -7.39
CA PRO A 134 6.97 -0.38 -8.27
C PRO A 134 5.55 -0.85 -7.94
N ASN A 135 4.80 -1.28 -8.96
CA ASN A 135 3.55 -2.01 -8.76
C ASN A 135 3.84 -3.45 -8.25
N GLN A 136 2.81 -4.21 -7.83
CA GLN A 136 3.00 -5.58 -7.32
C GLN A 136 3.63 -6.53 -8.36
N GLU A 137 3.27 -6.42 -9.63
CA GLU A 137 3.85 -7.25 -10.70
C GLU A 137 5.37 -7.01 -10.83
N THR A 138 5.77 -5.74 -10.77
CA THR A 138 7.16 -5.28 -10.86
C THR A 138 7.97 -5.68 -9.62
N LEU A 139 7.37 -5.61 -8.43
CA LEU A 139 7.94 -6.18 -7.20
C LEU A 139 8.16 -7.70 -7.33
N GLY A 140 7.18 -8.44 -7.88
CA GLY A 140 7.31 -9.87 -8.16
C GLY A 140 8.39 -10.20 -9.19
N VAL A 141 8.64 -9.30 -10.16
CA VAL A 141 9.77 -9.39 -11.11
C VAL A 141 11.09 -9.13 -10.40
N PHE A 142 11.20 -8.15 -9.49
CA PHE A 142 12.44 -7.83 -8.78
C PHE A 142 12.95 -9.01 -7.93
N GLN A 143 12.06 -9.87 -7.41
CA GLN A 143 12.47 -11.11 -6.71
C GLN A 143 13.32 -12.06 -7.58
N ARG A 144 13.20 -11.95 -8.91
CA ARG A 144 13.92 -12.77 -9.89
C ARG A 144 15.23 -12.12 -10.37
N TYR A 145 15.50 -10.87 -9.99
CA TYR A 145 16.71 -10.16 -10.39
C TYR A 145 17.95 -10.69 -9.64
N GLN A 146 18.94 -11.11 -10.41
CA GLN A 146 20.27 -11.50 -9.89
C GLN A 146 21.18 -10.29 -9.66
N ARG A 147 20.93 -9.16 -10.34
CA ARG A 147 21.68 -7.91 -10.20
C ARG A 147 21.12 -7.08 -9.03
N GLY A 148 21.99 -6.43 -8.27
CA GLY A 148 21.64 -5.65 -7.08
C GLY A 148 20.94 -4.30 -7.33
N HIS A 149 20.57 -3.98 -8.57
CA HIS A 149 19.80 -2.78 -8.92
C HIS A 149 19.02 -2.96 -10.22
N THR A 150 17.96 -2.18 -10.39
CA THR A 150 17.14 -2.09 -11.61
C THR A 150 17.22 -0.72 -12.29
N GLY A 151 18.21 0.09 -11.90
CA GLY A 151 18.38 1.48 -12.35
C GLY A 151 17.53 2.46 -11.56
N LEU A 152 16.25 2.15 -11.35
CA LEU A 152 15.32 2.93 -10.51
C LEU A 152 15.43 2.60 -9.02
N PHE A 153 15.66 1.33 -8.69
CA PHE A 153 15.71 0.83 -7.32
C PHE A 153 16.98 0.02 -7.09
N VAL A 154 17.59 0.20 -5.91
CA VAL A 154 18.57 -0.72 -5.35
C VAL A 154 17.83 -1.92 -4.77
N VAL A 155 18.30 -3.13 -5.05
CA VAL A 155 17.69 -4.39 -4.63
C VAL A 155 18.52 -4.98 -3.49
N LYS A 156 17.99 -4.88 -2.26
CA LYS A 156 18.63 -5.42 -1.06
C LYS A 156 18.04 -6.79 -0.73
N ARG A 157 18.91 -7.77 -0.51
CA ARG A 157 18.54 -9.14 -0.12
C ARG A 157 18.46 -9.26 1.39
N GLN A 158 17.35 -9.79 1.91
CA GLN A 158 17.20 -10.10 3.33
C GLN A 158 16.64 -11.53 3.50
N PRO A 159 17.31 -12.43 4.24
CA PRO A 159 16.83 -13.79 4.45
C PRO A 159 15.49 -13.88 5.18
N SER A 160 15.21 -12.91 6.05
CA SER A 160 13.98 -12.80 6.84
C SER A 160 12.77 -12.28 6.06
N GLN A 161 12.96 -11.79 4.83
CA GLN A 161 11.90 -11.14 4.06
C GLN A 161 11.11 -12.17 3.25
N PRO A 162 9.81 -12.42 3.53
CA PRO A 162 9.03 -13.45 2.85
C PRO A 162 8.54 -13.00 1.46
N THR A 163 8.31 -11.70 1.28
CA THR A 163 7.73 -11.09 0.07
C THR A 163 8.46 -9.81 -0.32
N PRO A 164 8.66 -9.53 -1.63
CA PRO A 164 9.25 -8.27 -2.07
C PRO A 164 8.47 -7.04 -1.58
N GLN A 165 9.17 -6.06 -0.99
CA GLN A 165 8.54 -4.83 -0.51
C GLN A 165 9.45 -3.60 -0.72
N VAL A 166 8.84 -2.43 -0.84
CA VAL A 166 9.57 -1.15 -0.91
C VAL A 166 10.00 -0.76 0.50
N SER A 167 11.31 -0.64 0.75
CA SER A 167 11.82 -0.03 2.00
C SER A 167 12.06 1.47 1.86
N LYS A 168 12.24 1.96 0.63
CA LYS A 168 12.40 3.39 0.34
C LYS A 168 11.82 3.71 -1.04
N PRO A 169 10.84 4.63 -1.16
CA PRO A 169 10.37 5.09 -2.46
C PRO A 169 11.49 5.83 -3.20
N ALA A 170 11.52 5.74 -4.52
CA ALA A 170 12.36 6.61 -5.34
C ALA A 170 11.73 8.02 -5.37
N ARG A 171 12.53 9.09 -5.51
CA ARG A 171 12.00 10.45 -5.69
C ARG A 171 11.99 10.83 -7.16
N VAL A 172 10.91 11.48 -7.58
CA VAL A 172 10.77 12.03 -8.93
C VAL A 172 10.40 13.52 -8.91
N GLN A 173 10.70 14.23 -9.99
CA GLN A 173 10.24 15.59 -10.23
C GLN A 173 9.47 15.64 -11.56
N SER A 174 8.36 16.39 -11.58
CA SER A 174 7.63 16.64 -12.82
C SER A 174 8.42 17.59 -13.72
N GLN A 175 8.62 17.21 -14.99
CA GLN A 175 9.23 18.02 -16.03
C GLN A 175 8.27 18.02 -17.23
N GLY A 176 7.31 18.96 -17.19
CA GLY A 176 6.25 19.09 -18.20
C GLY A 176 5.29 17.91 -18.17
N LYS A 177 5.45 16.97 -19.11
CA LYS A 177 4.65 15.74 -19.21
C LYS A 177 5.37 14.48 -18.71
N LEU A 178 6.65 14.61 -18.39
CA LEU A 178 7.51 13.50 -17.95
C LEU A 178 7.83 13.63 -16.47
N TRP A 179 8.23 12.52 -15.86
CA TRP A 179 8.76 12.48 -14.49
C TRP A 179 10.23 12.09 -14.55
N ARG A 180 11.11 12.98 -14.10
CA ARG A 180 12.55 12.71 -13.99
C ARG A 180 12.86 12.09 -12.64
N VAL A 181 13.66 11.03 -12.63
CA VAL A 181 14.15 10.41 -11.39
C VAL A 181 15.26 11.28 -10.82
N VAL A 182 15.16 11.61 -9.54
CA VAL A 182 16.15 12.45 -8.83
C VAL A 182 16.80 11.71 -7.64
N GLU A 183 16.17 10.66 -7.14
CA GLU A 183 16.75 9.78 -6.10
C GLU A 183 16.31 8.33 -6.34
N GLN A 184 17.24 7.38 -6.27
CA GLN A 184 16.91 5.96 -6.31
C GLN A 184 16.15 5.52 -5.06
N GLY A 185 15.21 4.61 -5.26
CA GLY A 185 14.52 3.91 -4.18
C GLY A 185 15.25 2.63 -3.78
N GLU A 186 14.69 1.93 -2.80
CA GLU A 186 15.16 0.63 -2.35
C GLU A 186 14.00 -0.37 -2.23
N VAL A 187 14.25 -1.60 -2.68
CA VAL A 187 13.34 -2.73 -2.53
C VAL A 187 14.08 -3.85 -1.78
N LEU A 188 13.41 -4.38 -0.76
CA LEU A 188 13.82 -5.59 -0.08
C LEU A 188 13.24 -6.80 -0.83
N ILE A 189 14.07 -7.78 -1.11
CA ILE A 189 13.67 -9.08 -1.65
C ILE A 189 14.19 -10.21 -0.76
N ARG A 190 13.61 -11.40 -0.89
CA ARG A 190 14.14 -12.60 -0.23
C ARG A 190 15.57 -12.86 -0.71
N GLY A 191 16.48 -13.07 0.24
CA GLY A 191 17.89 -13.38 0.03
C GLY A 191 18.14 -14.77 -0.55
#